data_AF-A4WMW6-F1
#
_entry.id   AF-A4WMW6-F1
#
_cell.length_a   1.000
_cell.length_b   1.000
_cell.length_c   1.000
_cell.angle_alpha   90.00
_cell.angle_beta   90.00
_cell.angle_gamma   90.00
#
_symmetry.space_group_name_H-M   'P 1'
#
loop_
_entity.id
_entity.type
_entity.pdbx_description
1 polymer ?
#
loop_
_entity_poly.entity_id
_entity_poly.type
_entity_poly.pdbx_seq_one_letter_code
_entity_poly.pdbx_strand_id
1 'polypeptide(L)'
;MRVIEAIRRELEPLNAEIRAALRPSREALVKFVANQLYIVPHDLKALSAAMAKAREPDEYRFVKALVDGDYNALQLLWELAEEVGVSLSWDALDPSAVAYTHFLSWLAVNGTMGDLAVAMTVNLPVWGENCLALARWAKEQGYKRLGFLEMFAGPYDQLEAAAEAIAQRYLDWGRYRFVAKAIQRYELEFWRSVSG
;
A
#
# COMPACT_ATOMS: atom_id res chain seq x y z
N MET A 1 -4.34 -20.56 -13.89
CA MET A 1 -5.11 -19.30 -13.81
C MET A 1 -4.30 -18.36 -12.93
N ARG A 2 -4.05 -17.12 -13.35
CA ARG A 2 -3.30 -16.19 -12.50
C ARG A 2 -4.16 -15.75 -11.32
N VAL A 3 -3.73 -16.08 -10.10
CA VAL A 3 -4.42 -15.82 -8.84
C VAL A 3 -4.65 -14.33 -8.66
N ILE A 4 -3.61 -13.50 -8.82
CA ILE A 4 -3.70 -12.06 -8.59
C ILE A 4 -4.66 -11.41 -9.59
N GLU A 5 -4.54 -11.76 -10.86
CA GLU A 5 -5.41 -11.25 -11.92
C GLU A 5 -6.88 -11.65 -11.71
N ALA A 6 -7.13 -12.90 -11.32
CA ALA A 6 -8.49 -13.37 -11.05
C ALA A 6 -9.14 -12.59 -9.89
N ILE A 7 -8.39 -12.37 -8.81
CA ILE A 7 -8.87 -11.59 -7.65
C ILE A 7 -9.13 -10.13 -8.05
N ARG A 8 -8.23 -9.49 -8.81
CA ARG A 8 -8.45 -8.10 -9.28
C ARG A 8 -9.72 -7.95 -10.11
N ARG A 9 -10.01 -8.92 -10.99
CA ARG A 9 -11.26 -8.93 -11.76
C ARG A 9 -12.50 -8.99 -10.85
N GLU A 10 -12.46 -9.80 -9.79
CA GLU A 10 -13.55 -9.86 -8.80
C GLU A 10 -13.70 -8.54 -8.00
N LEU A 11 -12.61 -7.78 -7.83
CA LEU A 11 -12.56 -6.54 -7.06
C LEU A 11 -12.86 -5.28 -7.89
N GLU A 12 -13.03 -5.39 -9.20
CA GLU A 12 -13.12 -4.21 -10.07
C GLU A 12 -14.19 -3.18 -9.66
N PRO A 13 -15.40 -3.57 -9.21
CA PRO A 13 -16.37 -2.60 -8.68
C PRO A 13 -15.81 -1.78 -7.50
N LEU A 14 -15.08 -2.42 -6.59
CA LEU A 14 -14.45 -1.76 -5.45
C LEU A 14 -13.24 -0.92 -5.89
N ASN A 15 -12.46 -1.39 -6.86
CA ASN A 15 -11.36 -0.62 -7.45
C ASN A 15 -11.87 0.69 -8.06
N ALA A 16 -13.02 0.67 -8.74
CA ALA A 16 -13.65 1.86 -9.30
C ALA A 16 -14.07 2.87 -8.22
N GLU A 17 -14.62 2.40 -7.09
CA GLU A 17 -14.92 3.26 -5.94
C GLU A 17 -13.65 3.91 -5.36
N ILE A 18 -12.56 3.13 -5.23
CA ILE A 18 -11.28 3.64 -4.71
C ILE A 18 -10.71 4.73 -5.61
N ARG A 19 -10.69 4.53 -6.94
CA ARG A 19 -10.21 5.56 -7.89
C ARG A 19 -11.00 6.86 -7.78
N ALA A 20 -12.30 6.77 -7.50
CA ALA A 20 -13.16 7.93 -7.36
C ALA A 20 -13.13 8.58 -5.96
N ALA A 21 -12.54 7.92 -4.97
CA ALA A 21 -12.54 8.38 -3.58
C ALA A 21 -11.59 9.56 -3.35
N LEU A 22 -10.48 9.63 -4.08
CA LEU A 22 -9.52 10.72 -3.96
C LEU A 22 -10.10 12.04 -4.47
N ARG A 23 -10.06 13.08 -3.62
CA ARG A 23 -10.34 14.47 -4.00
C ARG A 23 -9.09 15.31 -3.72
N PRO A 24 -8.22 15.54 -4.72
CA PRO A 24 -6.96 16.25 -4.52
C PRO A 24 -7.20 17.68 -4.00
N SER A 25 -6.55 18.00 -2.89
CA SER A 25 -6.60 19.31 -2.24
C SER A 25 -5.41 19.47 -1.29
N ARG A 26 -5.17 20.69 -0.80
CA ARG A 26 -4.11 20.93 0.19
C ARG A 26 -4.38 20.17 1.47
N GLU A 27 -5.64 20.14 1.90
CA GLU A 27 -6.06 19.39 3.09
C GLU A 27 -5.83 17.88 2.89
N ALA A 28 -6.18 17.35 1.70
CA ALA A 28 -5.94 15.95 1.39
C ALA A 28 -4.45 15.60 1.38
N LEU A 29 -3.59 16.45 0.81
CA LEU A 29 -2.13 16.24 0.86
C LEU A 29 -1.61 16.24 2.30
N VAL A 30 -2.05 17.18 3.14
CA VAL A 30 -1.64 17.26 4.54
C VAL A 30 -2.09 16.02 5.32
N LYS A 31 -3.37 15.61 5.19
CA LYS A 31 -3.89 14.40 5.85
C LYS A 31 -3.23 13.13 5.34
N PHE A 32 -2.96 13.05 4.04
CA PHE A 32 -2.22 11.95 3.43
C PHE A 32 -0.83 11.83 4.08
N VAL A 33 -0.05 12.91 4.09
CA VAL A 33 1.30 12.90 4.69
C VAL A 33 1.25 12.58 6.18
N ALA A 34 0.32 13.17 6.94
CA ALA A 34 0.19 12.94 8.37
C ALA A 34 -0.04 11.46 8.71
N ASN A 35 -0.95 10.79 7.98
CA ASN A 35 -1.20 9.37 8.18
C ASN A 35 -0.05 8.51 7.65
N GLN A 36 0.57 8.87 6.52
CA GLN A 36 1.71 8.12 5.96
C GLN A 36 2.93 8.12 6.88
N LEU A 37 3.15 9.20 7.66
CA LEU A 37 4.20 9.25 8.68
C LEU A 37 4.01 8.22 9.81
N TYR A 38 2.79 7.72 10.01
CA TYR A 38 2.53 6.57 10.86
C TYR A 38 2.63 5.25 10.07
N ILE A 39 2.00 5.18 8.90
CA ILE A 39 1.86 3.95 8.10
C ILE A 39 3.22 3.38 7.67
N VAL A 40 4.03 4.15 6.94
CA VAL A 40 5.23 3.64 6.27
C VAL A 40 6.27 3.05 7.24
N PRO A 41 6.60 3.69 8.38
CA PRO A 41 7.52 3.07 9.35
C PRO A 41 6.97 1.78 9.97
N HIS A 42 5.65 1.61 10.07
CA HIS A 42 5.03 0.42 10.66
C HIS A 42 4.85 -0.69 9.63
N ASP A 43 4.54 -0.36 8.38
CA ASP A 43 4.54 -1.31 7.26
C ASP A 43 5.94 -1.90 7.05
N LEU A 44 6.99 -1.07 7.08
CA LEU A 44 8.38 -1.51 7.04
C LEU A 44 8.71 -2.54 8.13
N LYS A 45 8.23 -2.30 9.37
CA LYS A 45 8.41 -3.24 10.49
C LYS A 45 7.62 -4.53 10.29
N ALA A 46 6.37 -4.43 9.83
CA ALA A 46 5.52 -5.58 9.55
C ALA A 46 6.15 -6.48 8.47
N LEU A 47 6.59 -5.90 7.36
CA LEU A 47 7.28 -6.63 6.29
C LEU A 47 8.59 -7.26 6.77
N SER A 48 9.36 -6.53 7.57
CA SER A 48 10.58 -7.07 8.19
C SER A 48 10.27 -8.27 9.11
N ALA A 49 9.20 -8.21 9.90
CA ALA A 49 8.75 -9.32 10.74
C ALA A 49 8.28 -10.52 9.90
N ALA A 50 7.65 -10.28 8.75
CA ALA A 50 7.19 -11.35 7.86
C ALA A 50 8.33 -12.21 7.31
N MET A 51 9.56 -11.67 7.23
CA MET A 51 10.77 -12.41 6.80
C MET A 51 10.99 -13.69 7.61
N ALA A 52 10.63 -13.70 8.90
CA ALA A 52 10.79 -14.88 9.76
C ALA A 52 9.95 -16.09 9.31
N LYS A 53 8.94 -15.87 8.46
CA LYS A 53 8.06 -16.93 7.94
C LYS A 53 8.48 -17.47 6.58
N ALA A 54 9.32 -16.73 5.85
CA ALA A 54 9.80 -17.18 4.55
C ALA A 54 10.65 -18.45 4.72
N ARG A 55 10.44 -19.42 3.82
CA ARG A 55 11.11 -20.71 3.81
C ARG A 55 11.75 -21.02 2.46
N GLU A 56 11.24 -20.41 1.40
CA GLU A 56 11.70 -20.66 0.03
C GLU A 56 12.58 -19.51 -0.50
N PRO A 57 13.55 -19.78 -1.40
CA PRO A 57 14.41 -18.74 -1.97
C PRO A 57 13.66 -17.59 -2.65
N ASP A 58 12.51 -17.85 -3.26
CA ASP A 58 11.68 -16.82 -3.89
C ASP A 58 10.91 -15.99 -2.86
N GLU A 59 10.46 -16.59 -1.76
CA GLU A 59 9.84 -15.89 -0.62
C GLU A 59 10.83 -14.92 0.04
N TYR A 60 12.08 -15.35 0.27
CA TYR A 60 13.12 -14.45 0.82
C TYR A 60 13.36 -13.25 -0.10
N ARG A 61 13.47 -13.49 -1.42
CA ARG A 61 13.64 -12.40 -2.40
C ARG A 61 12.43 -11.48 -2.44
N PHE A 62 11.23 -12.03 -2.38
CA PHE A 62 9.98 -11.26 -2.39
C PHE A 62 9.88 -10.34 -1.17
N VAL A 63 10.06 -10.87 0.04
CA VAL A 63 10.02 -10.04 1.26
C VAL A 63 11.14 -9.02 1.27
N LYS A 64 12.36 -9.38 0.83
CA LYS A 64 13.46 -8.43 0.73
C LYS A 64 13.11 -7.26 -0.20
N ALA A 65 12.55 -7.54 -1.37
CA ALA A 65 12.15 -6.50 -2.31
C ALA A 65 11.11 -5.55 -1.72
N LEU A 66 10.13 -6.08 -0.97
CA LEU A 66 9.14 -5.28 -0.26
C LEU A 66 9.78 -4.40 0.83
N VAL A 67 10.68 -4.96 1.65
CA VAL A 67 11.40 -4.21 2.70
C VAL A 67 12.28 -3.10 2.11
N ASP A 68 13.02 -3.40 1.03
CA ASP A 68 13.85 -2.40 0.34
C ASP A 68 12.96 -1.27 -0.23
N GLY A 69 11.81 -1.62 -0.80
CA GLY A 69 10.81 -0.69 -1.33
C GLY A 69 10.28 0.27 -0.27
N ASP A 70 9.82 -0.27 0.87
CA ASP A 70 9.30 0.52 2.00
C ASP A 70 10.39 1.37 2.67
N TYR A 71 11.62 0.86 2.73
CA TYR A 71 12.75 1.65 3.24
C TYR A 71 13.03 2.88 2.36
N ASN A 72 12.99 2.71 1.03
CA ASN A 72 13.09 3.82 0.09
C ASN A 72 11.90 4.78 0.20
N ALA A 73 10.68 4.23 0.31
CA ALA A 73 9.46 5.01 0.51
C ALA A 73 9.55 5.89 1.77
N LEU A 74 10.10 5.35 2.86
CA LEU A 74 10.31 6.09 4.10
C LEU A 74 11.20 7.33 3.90
N GLN A 75 12.28 7.21 3.13
CA GLN A 75 13.17 8.35 2.86
C GLN A 75 12.44 9.45 2.07
N LEU A 76 11.75 9.04 1.00
CA LEU A 76 10.99 9.96 0.14
C LEU A 76 9.81 10.61 0.90
N LEU A 77 9.20 9.89 1.84
CA LEU A 77 8.14 10.42 2.68
C LEU A 77 8.66 11.54 3.60
N TRP A 78 9.86 11.39 4.17
CA TRP A 78 10.44 12.46 4.99
C TRP A 78 10.72 13.72 4.17
N GLU A 79 11.21 13.57 2.95
CA GLU A 79 11.40 14.69 2.03
C GLU A 79 10.10 15.43 1.73
N LEU A 80 9.03 14.67 1.41
CA LEU A 80 7.70 15.23 1.16
C LEU A 80 7.13 15.89 2.43
N ALA A 81 7.27 15.26 3.60
CA ALA A 81 6.77 15.78 4.86
C ALA A 81 7.43 17.11 5.25
N GLU A 82 8.75 17.24 5.01
CA GLU A 82 9.47 18.49 5.21
C GLU A 82 8.93 19.61 4.30
N GLU A 83 8.69 19.33 3.01
CA GLU A 83 8.16 20.33 2.07
C GLU A 83 6.72 20.74 2.40
N VAL A 84 5.88 19.78 2.79
CA VAL A 84 4.48 20.04 3.17
C VAL A 84 4.40 20.72 4.55
N GLY A 85 5.45 20.60 5.37
CA GLY A 85 5.50 21.16 6.72
C GLY A 85 4.71 20.35 7.75
N VAL A 86 4.68 19.03 7.58
CA VAL A 86 3.93 18.09 8.43
C VAL A 86 4.90 17.22 9.22
N SER A 87 4.60 17.03 10.50
CA SER A 87 5.29 16.08 11.37
C SER A 87 4.26 15.13 12.00
N LEU A 88 4.74 13.98 12.51
CA LEU A 88 3.86 13.00 13.14
C LEU A 88 3.20 13.61 14.38
N SER A 89 1.86 13.59 14.40
CA SER A 89 1.05 13.97 15.55
C SER A 89 -0.05 12.94 15.74
N TRP A 90 -0.21 12.45 16.97
CA TRP A 90 -1.26 11.47 17.30
C TRP A 90 -2.67 12.03 17.08
N ASP A 91 -2.86 13.34 17.29
CA ASP A 91 -4.16 14.01 17.09
C ASP A 91 -4.54 14.15 15.61
N ALA A 92 -3.59 13.98 14.69
CA ALA A 92 -3.80 14.09 13.25
C ALA A 92 -4.04 12.73 12.58
N LEU A 93 -3.93 11.61 13.31
CA LEU A 93 -4.12 10.27 12.75
C LEU A 93 -5.60 9.92 12.70
N ASP A 94 -6.03 9.39 11.56
CA ASP A 94 -7.37 8.81 11.40
C ASP A 94 -7.26 7.28 11.57
N PRO A 95 -7.97 6.67 12.54
CA PRO A 95 -7.98 5.23 12.73
C PRO A 95 -8.36 4.44 11.47
N SER A 96 -9.23 5.00 10.62
CA SER A 96 -9.66 4.39 9.36
C SER A 96 -8.54 4.43 8.33
N ALA A 97 -7.73 5.49 8.30
CA ALA A 97 -6.58 5.61 7.41
C ALA A 97 -5.48 4.59 7.74
N VAL A 98 -5.25 4.32 9.02
CA VAL A 98 -4.17 3.43 9.47
C VAL A 98 -4.59 1.95 9.60
N ALA A 99 -5.86 1.64 9.30
CA ALA A 99 -6.42 0.30 9.47
C ALA A 99 -5.71 -0.77 8.62
N TYR A 100 -5.26 -0.40 7.40
CA TYR A 100 -4.46 -1.31 6.57
C TYR A 100 -3.17 -1.71 7.30
N THR A 101 -2.37 -0.75 7.78
CA THR A 101 -1.13 -1.03 8.52
C THR A 101 -1.33 -1.99 9.70
N HIS A 102 -2.44 -1.87 10.43
CA HIS A 102 -2.76 -2.81 11.52
C HIS A 102 -3.05 -4.22 11.00
N PHE A 103 -3.82 -4.33 9.92
CA PHE A 103 -4.09 -5.61 9.28
C PHE A 103 -2.83 -6.23 8.67
N LEU A 104 -1.95 -5.44 8.04
CA LEU A 104 -0.67 -5.90 7.53
C LEU A 104 0.24 -6.38 8.66
N SER A 105 0.27 -5.67 9.80
CA SER A 105 0.99 -6.11 11.00
C SER A 105 0.45 -7.44 11.54
N TRP A 106 -0.88 -7.62 11.52
CA TRP A 106 -1.50 -8.90 11.89
C TRP A 106 -1.14 -10.02 10.91
N LEU A 107 -1.15 -9.74 9.59
CA LEU A 107 -0.74 -10.69 8.55
C LEU A 107 0.74 -11.05 8.66
N ALA A 108 1.61 -10.10 9.02
CA ALA A 108 3.03 -10.34 9.21
C ALA A 108 3.29 -11.43 10.26
N VAL A 109 2.50 -11.46 11.34
CA VAL A 109 2.64 -12.46 12.41
C VAL A 109 1.80 -13.73 12.15
N ASN A 110 0.56 -13.57 11.69
CA ASN A 110 -0.44 -14.66 11.67
C ASN A 110 -0.78 -15.18 10.27
N GLY A 111 -0.41 -14.45 9.23
CA GLY A 111 -0.68 -14.81 7.84
C GLY A 111 0.38 -15.74 7.24
N THR A 112 0.04 -16.32 6.09
CA THR A 112 0.96 -17.10 5.24
C THR A 112 1.75 -16.18 4.30
N MET A 113 2.76 -16.73 3.61
CA MET A 113 3.44 -16.01 2.53
C MET A 113 2.50 -15.76 1.34
N GLY A 114 1.50 -16.62 1.11
CA GLY A 114 0.44 -16.39 0.13
C GLY A 114 -0.45 -15.20 0.46
N ASP A 115 -0.82 -15.04 1.73
CA ASP A 115 -1.60 -13.88 2.18
C ASP A 115 -0.82 -12.58 1.93
N LEU A 116 0.47 -12.57 2.26
CA LEU A 116 1.34 -11.43 2.03
C LEU A 116 1.48 -11.13 0.53
N ALA A 117 1.66 -12.16 -0.30
CA ALA A 117 1.75 -12.01 -1.74
C ALA A 117 0.48 -11.36 -2.32
N VAL A 118 -0.69 -11.82 -1.92
CA VAL A 118 -1.98 -11.21 -2.33
C VAL A 118 -2.09 -9.79 -1.80
N ALA A 119 -1.79 -9.59 -0.52
CA ALA A 119 -1.95 -8.31 0.16
C ALA A 119 -1.14 -7.19 -0.48
N MET A 120 0.14 -7.46 -0.75
CA MET A 120 1.09 -6.47 -1.23
C MET A 120 1.04 -6.24 -2.74
N THR A 121 0.19 -6.95 -3.48
CA THR A 121 0.13 -6.80 -4.94
C THR A 121 -1.25 -6.43 -5.46
N VAL A 122 -2.33 -6.92 -4.87
CA VAL A 122 -3.67 -6.77 -5.47
C VAL A 122 -4.06 -5.31 -5.69
N ASN A 123 -3.67 -4.40 -4.79
CA ASN A 123 -4.07 -3.00 -4.77
C ASN A 123 -3.12 -2.04 -5.51
N LEU A 124 -1.89 -2.47 -5.83
CA LEU A 124 -0.83 -1.61 -6.38
C LEU A 124 -1.27 -0.71 -7.56
N PRO A 125 -2.00 -1.20 -8.59
CA PRO A 125 -2.39 -0.35 -9.70
C PRO A 125 -3.28 0.82 -9.26
N VAL A 126 -4.27 0.54 -8.41
CA VAL A 126 -5.24 1.53 -7.95
C VAL A 126 -4.60 2.54 -7.00
N TRP A 127 -3.77 2.05 -6.06
CA TRP A 127 -2.97 2.90 -5.18
C TRP A 127 -2.09 3.86 -5.99
N GLY A 128 -1.36 3.32 -6.97
CA GLY A 128 -0.49 4.09 -7.85
C GLY A 128 -1.23 5.17 -8.65
N GLU A 129 -2.40 4.83 -9.22
CA GLU A 129 -3.24 5.79 -9.94
C GLU A 129 -3.63 7.00 -9.07
N ASN A 130 -4.07 6.75 -7.83
CA ASN A 130 -4.45 7.80 -6.89
C ASN A 130 -3.23 8.60 -6.39
N CYS A 131 -2.11 7.95 -6.06
CA CYS A 131 -0.88 8.64 -5.71
C CYS A 131 -0.40 9.57 -6.82
N LEU A 132 -0.44 9.11 -8.07
CA LEU A 132 -0.10 9.94 -9.24
C LEU A 132 -1.09 11.08 -9.46
N ALA A 133 -2.38 10.88 -9.20
CA ALA A 133 -3.37 11.95 -9.27
C ALA A 133 -3.09 13.04 -8.22
N LEU A 134 -2.75 12.65 -6.99
CA LEU A 134 -2.37 13.59 -5.94
C LEU A 134 -1.04 14.30 -6.27
N ALA A 135 -0.05 13.58 -6.83
CA ALA A 135 1.22 14.16 -7.28
C ALA A 135 1.02 15.21 -8.37
N ARG A 136 0.20 14.91 -9.39
CA ARG A 136 -0.12 15.87 -10.46
C ARG A 136 -0.71 17.16 -9.90
N TRP A 137 -1.71 17.04 -9.04
CA TRP A 137 -2.31 18.19 -8.37
C TRP A 137 -1.27 18.97 -7.53
N ALA A 138 -0.47 18.29 -6.72
CA ALA A 138 0.54 18.93 -5.88
C ALA A 138 1.60 19.66 -6.72
N LYS A 139 2.02 19.08 -7.83
CA LYS A 139 2.94 19.72 -8.78
C LYS A 139 2.36 21.02 -9.35
N GLU A 140 1.08 21.05 -9.69
CA GLU A 140 0.38 22.25 -10.15
C GLU A 140 0.31 23.33 -9.06
N GLN A 141 0.31 22.95 -7.79
CA GLN A 141 0.39 23.87 -6.65
C GLN A 141 1.82 24.29 -6.29
N GLY A 142 2.85 23.78 -6.98
CA GLY A 142 4.24 24.18 -6.81
C GLY A 142 5.09 23.30 -5.88
N TYR A 143 4.56 22.17 -5.38
CA TYR A 143 5.35 21.18 -4.64
C TYR A 143 6.35 20.47 -5.58
N LYS A 144 7.53 20.14 -5.08
CA LYS A 144 8.66 19.60 -5.86
C LYS A 144 9.15 18.25 -5.36
N ARG A 145 8.99 17.93 -4.08
CA ARG A 145 9.48 16.70 -3.44
C ARG A 145 8.41 15.61 -3.48
N LEU A 146 7.99 15.24 -4.69
CA LEU A 146 6.86 14.33 -4.93
C LEU A 146 7.27 12.86 -5.11
N GLY A 147 8.55 12.53 -4.90
CA GLY A 147 9.09 11.19 -5.16
C GLY A 147 8.34 10.07 -4.43
N PHE A 148 7.82 10.34 -3.22
CA PHE A 148 6.99 9.37 -2.50
C PHE A 148 5.70 9.01 -3.24
N LEU A 149 5.03 9.99 -3.85
CA LEU A 149 3.81 9.74 -4.62
C LEU A 149 4.12 9.11 -5.98
N GLU A 150 5.23 9.52 -6.59
CA GLU A 150 5.62 9.09 -7.94
C GLU A 150 6.21 7.67 -7.99
N MET A 151 6.78 7.16 -6.89
CA MET A 151 7.39 5.82 -6.87
C MET A 151 6.39 4.67 -7.10
N PHE A 152 5.09 4.94 -6.91
CA PHE A 152 4.01 3.99 -7.15
C PHE A 152 3.49 4.05 -8.59
N ALA A 153 4.27 4.51 -9.58
CA ALA A 153 3.82 4.58 -10.97
C ALA A 153 3.86 3.24 -11.73
N GLY A 154 4.42 2.19 -11.11
CA GLY A 154 4.78 0.96 -11.82
C GLY A 154 6.02 1.13 -12.73
N PRO A 155 6.37 0.14 -13.55
CA PRO A 155 5.67 -1.14 -13.75
C PRO A 155 5.79 -2.10 -12.56
N TYR A 156 4.81 -3.01 -12.42
CA TYR A 156 4.74 -3.97 -11.31
C TYR A 156 5.09 -5.41 -11.68
N ASP A 157 5.41 -5.67 -12.95
CA ASP A 157 5.45 -7.02 -13.53
C ASP A 157 6.34 -8.01 -12.76
N GLN A 158 7.52 -7.55 -12.33
CA GLN A 158 8.46 -8.40 -11.59
C GLN A 158 7.92 -8.79 -10.21
N LEU A 159 7.32 -7.83 -9.50
CA LEU A 159 6.73 -8.06 -8.19
C LEU A 159 5.49 -8.95 -8.30
N GLU A 160 4.66 -8.72 -9.31
CA GLU A 160 3.47 -9.54 -9.58
C GLU A 160 3.83 -10.98 -9.96
N ALA A 161 4.86 -11.18 -10.79
CA ALA A 161 5.32 -12.52 -11.16
C ALA A 161 5.82 -13.31 -9.93
N ALA A 162 6.56 -12.64 -9.03
CA ALA A 162 7.00 -13.24 -7.78
C ALA A 162 5.82 -13.56 -6.84
N ALA A 163 4.89 -12.62 -6.69
CA ALA A 163 3.69 -12.82 -5.87
C ALA A 163 2.81 -13.94 -6.40
N GLU A 164 2.65 -14.07 -7.72
CA GLU A 164 1.85 -15.11 -8.34
C GLU A 164 2.38 -16.51 -8.03
N ALA A 165 3.70 -16.72 -8.13
CA ALA A 165 4.32 -18.00 -7.79
C ALA A 165 4.10 -18.37 -6.31
N ILE A 166 4.26 -17.39 -5.41
CA ILE A 166 4.03 -17.58 -3.97
C ILE A 166 2.55 -17.84 -3.70
N ALA A 167 1.65 -17.03 -4.25
CA ALA A 167 0.20 -17.18 -4.05
C ALA A 167 -0.30 -18.54 -4.54
N GLN A 168 0.24 -19.05 -5.65
CA GLN A 168 -0.10 -20.37 -6.17
C GLN A 168 0.36 -21.52 -5.25
N ARG A 169 1.48 -21.37 -4.53
CA ARG A 169 2.00 -22.35 -3.56
C ARG A 169 1.11 -22.49 -2.33
N TYR A 170 0.55 -21.39 -1.83
CA TYR A 170 -0.29 -21.35 -0.62
C TYR A 170 -1.78 -21.24 -0.92
N LEU A 171 -2.21 -21.62 -2.13
CA LEU A 171 -3.52 -21.27 -2.66
C LEU A 171 -4.68 -21.66 -1.72
N ASP A 172 -5.35 -20.63 -1.21
CA ASP A 172 -6.63 -20.74 -0.52
C ASP A 172 -7.53 -19.60 -1.01
N TRP A 173 -8.46 -19.94 -1.91
CA TRP A 173 -9.36 -18.96 -2.52
C TRP A 173 -10.25 -18.24 -1.51
N GLY A 174 -10.71 -18.93 -0.47
CA GLY A 174 -11.57 -18.32 0.54
C GLY A 174 -10.81 -17.26 1.33
N ARG A 175 -9.60 -17.63 1.75
CA ARG A 175 -8.69 -16.75 2.48
C ARG A 175 -8.20 -15.58 1.63
N TYR A 176 -7.80 -15.81 0.38
CA TYR A 176 -7.33 -14.74 -0.51
C TYR A 176 -8.41 -13.73 -0.85
N ARG A 177 -9.65 -14.17 -1.08
CA ARG A 177 -10.78 -13.26 -1.28
C ARG A 177 -11.05 -12.40 -0.05
N PHE A 178 -10.93 -12.97 1.14
CA PHE A 178 -11.06 -12.23 2.38
C PHE A 178 -9.96 -11.17 2.51
N VAL A 179 -8.69 -11.58 2.39
CA VAL A 179 -7.52 -10.69 2.50
C VAL A 179 -7.61 -9.54 1.50
N ALA A 180 -7.87 -9.85 0.23
CA ALA A 180 -7.91 -8.85 -0.82
C ALA A 180 -9.09 -7.87 -0.66
N LYS A 181 -10.26 -8.34 -0.24
CA LYS A 181 -11.41 -7.47 0.07
C LYS A 181 -11.15 -6.60 1.29
N ALA A 182 -10.49 -7.12 2.32
CA ALA A 182 -10.15 -6.34 3.51
C ALA A 182 -9.22 -5.18 3.13
N ILE A 183 -8.16 -5.46 2.37
CA ILE A 183 -7.18 -4.47 1.94
C ILE A 183 -7.80 -3.40 1.06
N GLN A 184 -8.59 -3.78 0.05
CA GLN A 184 -9.25 -2.78 -0.80
C GLN A 184 -10.28 -1.93 -0.03
N ARG A 185 -10.96 -2.50 0.98
CA ARG A 185 -11.84 -1.70 1.85
C ARG A 185 -11.04 -0.72 2.71
N TYR A 186 -9.92 -1.15 3.29
CA TYR A 186 -9.06 -0.25 4.05
C TYR A 186 -8.46 0.85 3.18
N GLU A 187 -8.08 0.54 1.94
CA GLU A 187 -7.64 1.57 0.98
C GLU A 187 -8.75 2.55 0.64
N LEU A 188 -9.99 2.07 0.41
CA LEU A 188 -11.14 2.96 0.18
C LEU A 188 -11.36 3.92 1.35
N GLU A 189 -11.33 3.41 2.57
CA GLU A 189 -11.49 4.23 3.78
C GLU A 189 -10.31 5.18 3.99
N PHE A 190 -9.09 4.77 3.64
CA PHE A 190 -7.93 5.67 3.61
C PHE A 190 -8.19 6.86 2.67
N TRP A 191 -8.55 6.62 1.41
CA TRP A 191 -8.77 7.70 0.45
C TRP A 191 -9.94 8.61 0.85
N ARG A 192 -11.01 8.06 1.43
CA ARG A 192 -12.12 8.85 2.00
C ARG A 192 -11.66 9.73 3.15
N SER A 193 -10.95 9.16 4.12
CA SER A 193 -10.50 9.89 5.32
C SER A 193 -9.61 11.10 5.00
N VAL A 194 -8.75 10.98 3.98
CA VAL A 194 -7.89 12.09 3.55
C VAL A 194 -8.63 13.10 2.68
N SER A 195 -9.66 12.68 1.93
CA SER A 195 -10.33 13.52 0.93
C SER A 195 -11.52 14.33 1.46
N GLY A 196 -12.07 13.97 2.63
CA GLY A 196 -13.28 14.59 3.18
C GLY A 196 -14.57 13.99 2.63
#